data_AF-A0A4Y4G7S8-F1
#
_entry.id   AF-A0A4Y4G7S8-F1
#
_cell.length_a   1.000
_cell.length_b   1.000
_cell.length_c   1.000
_cell.angle_alpha   90.00
_cell.angle_beta   90.00
_cell.angle_gamma   90.00
#
_symmetry.space_group_name_H-M   'P 1'
#
loop_
_entity.id
_entity.type
_entity.pdbx_description
1 polymer ?
#
loop_
_entity_poly.entity_id
_entity_poly.type
_entity_poly.pdbx_seq_one_letter_code
_entity_poly.pdbx_strand_id
1 'polypeptide(L)'
;MTKTYYDDFTKLPLTKMAQAMADITFGYKETQVPKEHYKKALSTGYEELVSANVNAKLVETIYNMLSDLQKESPRLFFQALLLMDTGVKPSTMSASQYQALSVATDEFAQTKKAHMLNEQTHTTFNDVLENGTLYHFRNEGDN
;
A
#
# COMPACT_ATOMS: atom_id res chain seq x y z
N MET A 1 13.61 6.13 38.14
CA MET A 1 12.82 6.15 36.90
C MET A 1 11.36 6.32 37.27
N THR A 2 10.66 7.28 36.65
CA THR A 2 9.25 7.55 36.91
C THR A 2 8.40 6.49 36.22
N LYS A 3 7.53 5.83 36.97
CA LYS A 3 6.64 4.78 36.45
C LYS A 3 5.71 5.36 35.39
N THR A 4 5.61 4.70 34.24
CA THR A 4 4.76 5.12 33.12
C THR A 4 3.47 4.31 33.07
N TYR A 5 2.43 4.84 32.41
CA TYR A 5 1.19 4.10 32.18
C TYR A 5 1.41 2.81 31.37
N TYR A 6 2.40 2.81 30.46
CA TYR A 6 2.82 1.64 29.70
C TYR A 6 3.28 0.49 30.61
N ASP A 7 4.02 0.79 31.69
CA ASP A 7 4.54 -0.21 32.63
C ASP A 7 3.43 -0.94 33.41
N ASP A 8 2.26 -0.30 33.56
CA ASP A 8 1.08 -0.90 34.18
C ASP A 8 0.19 -1.58 33.14
N PHE A 9 0.03 -0.98 31.97
CA PHE A 9 -0.76 -1.53 30.86
C PHE A 9 -0.27 -2.92 30.44
N THR A 10 1.05 -3.09 30.29
CA THR A 10 1.67 -4.37 29.89
C THR A 10 1.43 -5.52 30.87
N LYS A 11 1.03 -5.24 32.12
CA LYS A 11 0.75 -6.23 33.16
C LYS A 11 -0.73 -6.58 33.28
N LEU A 12 -1.60 -5.90 32.54
CA LEU A 12 -3.04 -6.13 32.61
C LEU A 12 -3.43 -7.49 31.97
N PRO A 13 -4.44 -8.19 32.50
CA PRO A 13 -5.10 -9.27 31.76
C PRO A 13 -5.70 -8.75 30.45
N LEU A 14 -5.78 -9.61 29.42
CA LEU A 14 -6.22 -9.24 28.07
C LEU A 14 -7.57 -8.49 28.05
N THR A 15 -8.57 -8.93 28.82
CA THR A 15 -9.86 -8.23 28.93
C THR A 15 -9.72 -6.81 29.51
N LYS A 16 -8.81 -6.61 30.47
CA LYS A 16 -8.54 -5.28 31.05
C LYS A 16 -7.71 -4.40 30.10
N MET A 17 -6.78 -4.98 29.34
CA MET A 17 -6.07 -4.26 28.27
C MET A 17 -7.08 -3.76 27.22
N ALA A 18 -7.98 -4.63 26.78
CA ALA A 18 -9.00 -4.27 25.79
C ALA A 18 -9.94 -3.16 26.27
N GLN A 19 -10.33 -3.19 27.55
CA GLN A 19 -11.11 -2.10 28.14
C GLN A 19 -10.30 -0.79 28.21
N ALA A 20 -9.05 -0.86 28.67
CA ALA A 20 -8.18 0.31 28.73
C ALA A 20 -7.96 0.95 27.35
N MET A 21 -7.84 0.15 26.28
CA MET A 21 -7.77 0.67 24.90
C MET A 21 -9.06 1.37 24.47
N ALA A 22 -10.23 0.82 24.85
CA ALA A 22 -11.51 1.48 24.59
C ALA A 22 -11.61 2.82 25.34
N ASP A 23 -11.16 2.88 26.59
CA ASP A 23 -11.17 4.10 27.40
C ASP A 23 -10.21 5.16 26.83
N ILE A 24 -9.01 4.76 26.41
CA ILE A 24 -8.04 5.64 25.72
C ILE A 24 -8.64 6.19 24.43
N THR A 25 -9.30 5.33 23.66
CA THR A 25 -9.92 5.72 22.38
C THR A 25 -11.09 6.66 22.59
N PHE A 26 -11.89 6.45 23.64
CA PHE A 26 -12.91 7.40 24.04
C PHE A 26 -12.31 8.75 24.45
N GLY A 27 -11.15 8.75 25.11
CA GLY A 27 -10.40 9.99 25.38
C GLY A 27 -10.03 10.77 24.10
N TYR A 28 -9.93 10.09 22.95
CA TYR A 28 -9.78 10.74 21.65
C TYR A 28 -11.14 11.05 21.04
N LYS A 29 -11.62 12.29 21.24
CA LYS A 29 -12.86 12.82 20.63
C LYS A 29 -14.10 11.96 20.90
N GLU A 30 -14.19 11.35 22.07
CA GLU A 30 -15.33 10.52 22.48
C GLU A 30 -15.58 9.34 21.51
N THR A 31 -14.53 8.87 20.82
CA THR A 31 -14.64 7.80 19.84
C THR A 31 -14.99 6.48 20.55
N GLN A 32 -16.17 5.93 20.27
CA GLN A 32 -16.63 4.70 20.90
C GLN A 32 -16.26 3.48 20.06
N VAL A 33 -15.26 2.74 20.53
CA VAL A 33 -14.91 1.41 19.96
C VAL A 33 -15.18 0.34 21.01
N PRO A 34 -16.00 -0.69 20.72
CA PRO A 34 -16.32 -1.73 21.68
C PRO A 34 -15.08 -2.50 22.15
N LYS A 35 -14.98 -2.78 23.45
CA LYS A 35 -13.86 -3.55 24.02
C LYS A 35 -13.64 -4.92 23.34
N GLU A 36 -14.70 -5.55 22.86
CA GLU A 36 -14.60 -6.85 22.17
C GLU A 36 -13.80 -6.77 20.86
N HIS A 37 -13.78 -5.60 20.20
CA HIS A 37 -12.92 -5.36 19.03
C HIS A 37 -11.44 -5.48 19.42
N TYR A 38 -11.00 -4.75 20.45
CA TYR A 38 -9.62 -4.80 20.94
C TYR A 38 -9.26 -6.17 21.49
N LYS A 39 -10.17 -6.80 22.23
CA LYS A 39 -9.99 -8.15 22.75
C LYS A 39 -9.70 -9.15 21.63
N LYS A 40 -10.49 -9.12 20.54
CA LYS A 40 -10.24 -9.93 19.35
C LYS A 40 -8.89 -9.61 18.72
N ALA A 41 -8.56 -8.34 18.52
CA ALA A 41 -7.28 -7.92 17.94
C ALA A 41 -6.08 -8.40 18.76
N LEU A 42 -6.11 -8.21 20.08
CA LEU A 42 -5.05 -8.66 21.01
C LEU A 42 -4.95 -10.19 21.13
N SER A 43 -5.99 -10.92 20.77
CA SER A 43 -6.02 -12.39 20.80
C SER A 43 -5.64 -13.02 19.46
N THR A 44 -5.42 -12.21 18.41
CA THR A 44 -5.06 -12.69 17.07
C THR A 44 -3.68 -13.34 17.14
N GLY A 45 -3.56 -14.57 16.61
CA GLY A 45 -2.31 -15.32 16.67
C GLY A 45 -1.19 -14.62 15.90
N TYR A 46 0.04 -14.69 16.41
CA TYR A 46 1.19 -14.09 15.74
C TYR A 46 1.36 -14.59 14.29
N GLU A 47 1.06 -15.87 14.04
CA GLU A 47 1.11 -16.46 12.70
C GLU A 47 0.07 -15.87 11.73
N GLU A 48 -1.13 -15.51 12.21
CA GLU A 48 -2.15 -14.83 11.39
C GLU A 48 -1.70 -13.42 11.01
N LEU A 49 -1.09 -12.68 11.95
CA LEU A 49 -0.46 -11.38 11.69
C LEU A 49 0.72 -11.50 10.70
N VAL A 50 1.53 -12.55 10.82
CA VAL A 50 2.65 -12.81 9.91
C VAL A 50 2.16 -13.21 8.52
N SER A 51 1.06 -13.97 8.40
CA SER A 51 0.49 -14.34 7.10
C SER A 51 0.01 -13.13 6.29
N ALA A 52 -0.58 -12.12 6.95
CA ALA A 52 -0.88 -10.82 6.35
C ALA A 52 0.41 -10.07 5.93
N ASN A 53 1.52 -10.33 6.62
CA ASN A 53 2.81 -9.70 6.39
C ASN A 53 3.67 -10.40 5.30
N VAL A 54 3.36 -11.64 4.90
CA VAL A 54 4.10 -12.32 3.81
C VAL A 54 3.90 -11.58 2.49
N ASN A 55 2.67 -11.18 2.18
CA ASN A 55 2.37 -10.41 0.97
C ASN A 55 3.10 -9.06 0.97
N ALA A 56 3.19 -8.39 2.13
CA ALA A 56 3.94 -7.15 2.26
C ALA A 56 5.45 -7.35 1.99
N LYS A 57 6.05 -8.42 2.53
CA LYS A 57 7.46 -8.76 2.26
C LYS A 57 7.74 -9.11 0.79
N LEU A 58 6.79 -9.79 0.14
CA LEU A 58 6.89 -10.08 -1.30
C LEU A 58 6.80 -8.80 -2.12
N VAL A 59 5.87 -7.89 -1.79
CA VAL A 59 5.76 -6.58 -2.42
C VAL A 59 7.05 -5.77 -2.22
N GLU A 60 7.62 -5.76 -1.02
CA GLU A 60 8.89 -5.10 -0.73
C GLU A 60 10.04 -5.67 -1.58
N THR A 61 10.11 -6.99 -1.72
CA THR A 61 11.12 -7.66 -2.55
C THR A 61 10.98 -7.25 -4.02
N ILE A 62 9.76 -7.25 -4.55
CA ILE A 62 9.46 -6.84 -5.92
C ILE A 62 9.78 -5.35 -6.11
N TYR A 63 9.39 -4.50 -5.16
CA TYR A 63 9.68 -3.07 -5.19
C TYR A 63 11.18 -2.80 -5.28
N ASN A 64 11.99 -3.45 -4.43
CA ASN A 64 13.44 -3.27 -4.44
C ASN A 64 14.03 -3.70 -5.80
N MET A 65 13.61 -4.85 -6.33
CA MET A 65 14.03 -5.32 -7.65
C MET A 65 13.69 -4.32 -8.77
N LEU A 66 12.47 -3.80 -8.80
CA LEU A 66 12.03 -2.82 -9.80
C LEU A 66 12.76 -1.47 -9.65
N SER A 67 12.94 -1.01 -8.41
CA SER A 67 13.69 0.21 -8.10
C SER A 67 15.15 0.12 -8.57
N ASP A 68 15.79 -1.02 -8.37
CA ASP A 68 17.18 -1.21 -8.77
C ASP A 68 17.30 -1.27 -10.30
N LEU A 69 16.40 -1.98 -10.98
CA LEU A 69 16.32 -1.98 -12.45
C LEU A 69 16.08 -0.58 -13.02
N GLN A 70 15.20 0.22 -12.40
CA GLN A 70 14.92 1.58 -12.80
C GLN A 70 16.16 2.47 -12.68
N LYS A 71 16.97 2.31 -11.63
CA LYS A 71 18.20 3.09 -11.42
C LYS A 71 19.30 2.69 -12.40
N GLU A 72 19.50 1.39 -12.60
CA GLU A 72 20.56 0.86 -13.47
C GLU A 72 20.29 1.17 -14.95
N SER A 73 19.04 0.99 -15.39
CA SER A 73 18.66 1.24 -16.78
C SER A 73 17.27 1.84 -16.90
N PRO A 74 17.12 3.17 -16.66
CA PRO A 74 15.83 3.83 -16.73
C PRO A 74 15.13 3.61 -18.08
N ARG A 75 15.88 3.71 -19.18
CA ARG A 75 15.34 3.58 -20.54
C ARG A 75 14.77 2.18 -20.80
N LEU A 76 15.52 1.13 -20.49
CA LEU A 76 15.07 -0.25 -20.71
C LEU A 76 13.92 -0.61 -19.77
N PHE A 77 13.96 -0.12 -18.54
CA PHE A 77 12.88 -0.27 -17.58
C PHE A 77 11.56 0.30 -18.10
N PHE A 78 11.54 1.55 -18.59
CA PHE A 78 10.34 2.15 -19.17
C PHE A 78 9.86 1.42 -20.43
N GLN A 79 10.77 0.98 -21.29
CA GLN A 79 10.40 0.18 -22.46
C GLN A 79 9.70 -1.13 -22.07
N ALA A 80 10.23 -1.85 -21.08
CA ALA A 80 9.63 -3.08 -20.60
C ALA A 80 8.22 -2.84 -20.05
N LEU A 81 8.02 -1.77 -19.27
CA LEU A 81 6.71 -1.40 -18.73
C LEU A 81 5.71 -1.07 -19.83
N LEU A 82 6.10 -0.29 -20.83
CA LEU A 82 5.22 0.06 -21.95
C LEU A 82 4.82 -1.17 -22.76
N LEU A 83 5.74 -2.12 -22.96
CA LEU A 83 5.44 -3.38 -23.64
C LEU A 83 4.50 -4.28 -22.82
N MET A 84 4.64 -4.29 -21.49
CA MET A 84 3.70 -4.99 -20.61
C MET A 84 2.30 -4.37 -20.65
N ASP A 85 2.20 -3.05 -20.60
CA ASP A 85 0.93 -2.31 -20.62
C ASP A 85 0.19 -2.45 -21.95
N THR A 86 0.92 -2.41 -23.06
CA THR A 86 0.36 -2.58 -24.42
C THR A 86 0.16 -4.05 -24.83
N GLY A 87 0.68 -5.00 -24.06
CA GLY A 87 0.66 -6.43 -24.38
C GLY A 87 1.57 -6.85 -25.55
N VAL A 88 2.40 -5.94 -26.06
CA VAL A 88 3.32 -6.23 -27.17
C VAL A 88 4.51 -7.06 -26.68
N LYS A 89 4.74 -8.22 -27.28
CA LYS A 89 5.84 -9.10 -26.89
C LYS A 89 7.15 -8.68 -27.56
N PRO A 90 8.26 -8.52 -26.80
CA PRO A 90 9.57 -8.15 -27.37
C PRO A 90 10.05 -9.08 -28.49
N SER A 91 9.73 -10.38 -28.40
CA SER A 91 10.16 -11.41 -29.34
C SER A 91 9.43 -11.37 -30.69
N THR A 92 8.31 -10.65 -30.80
CA THR A 92 7.48 -10.61 -32.01
C THR A 92 7.23 -9.17 -32.49
N MET A 93 8.08 -8.23 -32.10
CA MET A 93 7.94 -6.83 -32.49
C MET A 93 8.27 -6.61 -33.97
N SER A 94 7.41 -5.85 -34.65
CA SER A 94 7.69 -5.32 -35.98
C SER A 94 8.59 -4.08 -35.93
N ALA A 95 9.20 -3.71 -37.06
CA ALA A 95 10.00 -2.49 -37.18
C ALA A 95 9.24 -1.22 -36.75
N SER A 96 7.95 -1.12 -37.07
CA SER A 96 7.10 0.00 -36.67
C SER A 96 6.92 0.09 -35.15
N GLN A 97 6.77 -1.04 -34.47
CA GLN A 97 6.66 -1.10 -33.01
C GLN A 97 7.97 -0.74 -32.32
N TYR A 98 9.12 -1.13 -32.89
CA TYR A 98 10.42 -0.68 -32.37
C TYR A 98 10.59 0.83 -32.45
N GLN A 99 10.19 1.43 -33.57
CA GLN A 99 10.23 2.88 -33.74
C GLN A 99 9.31 3.59 -32.74
N ALA A 100 8.05 3.15 -32.63
CA ALA A 100 7.08 3.70 -31.69
C ALA A 100 7.58 3.60 -30.23
N LEU A 101 8.14 2.45 -29.85
CA LEU A 101 8.72 2.23 -28.53
C LEU A 101 9.87 3.21 -28.24
N SER A 102 10.78 3.43 -29.20
CA SER A 102 11.88 4.38 -29.04
C SER A 102 11.36 5.80 -28.83
N VAL A 103 10.48 6.28 -29.71
CA VAL A 103 9.93 7.65 -29.64
C VAL A 103 9.21 7.88 -28.32
N ALA A 104 8.30 6.98 -27.93
CA ALA A 104 7.55 7.11 -26.67
C ALA A 104 8.47 7.13 -25.44
N THR A 105 9.53 6.32 -25.45
CA THR A 105 10.50 6.30 -24.34
C THR A 105 11.30 7.60 -24.26
N ASP A 106 11.71 8.12 -25.42
CA ASP A 106 12.52 9.35 -25.50
C ASP A 106 11.68 10.58 -25.08
N GLU A 107 10.38 10.61 -25.40
CA GLU A 107 9.43 11.63 -24.91
C GLU A 107 9.21 11.52 -23.40
N PHE A 108 9.03 10.31 -22.87
CA PHE A 108 8.86 10.08 -21.43
C PHE A 108 10.09 10.57 -20.65
N ALA A 109 11.30 10.30 -21.14
CA ALA A 109 12.54 10.74 -20.51
C ALA A 109 12.64 12.28 -20.41
N GLN A 110 12.04 13.02 -21.35
CA GLN A 110 12.04 14.48 -21.37
C GLN A 110 11.02 15.09 -20.42
N THR A 111 9.88 14.42 -20.20
CA THR A 111 8.78 14.97 -19.40
C THR A 111 9.01 14.88 -17.89
N LYS A 112 9.90 14.00 -17.40
CA LYS A 112 10.41 13.84 -16.00
C LYS A 112 9.37 13.82 -14.85
N LYS A 113 8.08 13.92 -15.14
CA LYS A 113 7.00 14.18 -14.16
C LYS A 113 5.80 13.24 -14.30
N ALA A 114 5.82 12.33 -15.27
CA ALA A 114 4.71 11.40 -15.44
C ALA A 114 4.76 10.33 -14.34
N HIS A 115 3.64 10.19 -13.63
CA HIS A 115 3.41 9.06 -12.75
C HIS A 115 3.39 7.76 -13.56
N MET A 116 3.85 6.67 -12.95
CA MET A 116 3.96 5.36 -13.62
C MET A 116 2.60 4.67 -13.79
N LEU A 117 1.64 5.01 -12.93
CA LEU A 117 0.28 4.51 -12.97
C LEU A 117 -0.65 5.66 -13.35
N ASN A 118 -1.85 5.30 -13.82
CA ASN A 118 -2.86 6.28 -14.19
C ASN A 118 -3.33 7.10 -12.97
N GLU A 119 -3.89 8.27 -13.24
CA GLU A 119 -4.39 9.18 -12.21
C GLU A 119 -5.43 8.52 -11.31
N GLN A 120 -6.34 7.71 -11.87
CA GLN A 120 -7.35 6.98 -11.10
C GLN A 120 -6.74 6.09 -10.00
N THR A 121 -5.65 5.39 -10.29
CA THR A 121 -4.97 4.53 -9.31
C THR A 121 -4.37 5.36 -8.18
N HIS A 122 -3.81 6.52 -8.51
CA HIS A 122 -3.29 7.46 -7.52
C HIS A 122 -4.41 8.04 -6.66
N THR A 123 -5.52 8.44 -7.27
CA THR A 123 -6.70 8.96 -6.58
C THR A 123 -7.26 7.91 -5.63
N THR A 124 -7.52 6.70 -6.10
CA THR A 124 -8.03 5.60 -5.25
C THR A 124 -7.08 5.30 -4.08
N PHE A 125 -5.76 5.26 -4.31
CA PHE A 125 -4.79 5.04 -3.24
C PHE A 125 -4.86 6.13 -2.17
N ASN A 126 -4.85 7.41 -2.59
CA ASN A 126 -4.87 8.54 -1.67
C ASN A 126 -6.20 8.65 -0.92
N ASP A 127 -7.33 8.43 -1.60
CA ASP A 127 -8.67 8.48 -1.01
C ASP A 127 -8.82 7.42 0.09
N VAL A 128 -8.37 6.18 -0.17
CA VAL A 128 -8.41 5.09 0.81
C VAL A 128 -7.41 5.34 1.94
N LEU A 129 -6.24 5.91 1.67
CA LEU A 129 -5.25 6.26 2.68
C LEU A 129 -5.78 7.32 3.65
N GLU A 130 -6.47 8.33 3.14
CA GLU A 130 -6.99 9.45 3.92
C GLU A 130 -8.29 9.08 4.66
N ASN A 131 -9.20 8.37 3.99
CA ASN A 131 -10.58 8.20 4.47
C ASN A 131 -10.94 6.75 4.87
N GLY A 132 -10.06 5.80 4.57
CA GLY A 132 -10.29 4.38 4.79
C GLY A 132 -11.21 3.72 3.74
N THR A 133 -11.15 2.40 3.67
CA THR A 133 -11.87 1.60 2.65
C THR A 133 -13.39 1.70 2.76
N LEU A 134 -13.93 1.83 3.97
CA LEU A 134 -15.38 1.93 4.21
C LEU A 134 -15.99 3.22 3.64
N TYR A 135 -15.20 4.30 3.57
CA TYR A 135 -15.62 5.55 2.96
C TYR A 135 -15.63 5.42 1.43
N HIS A 136 -14.54 4.89 0.87
CA HIS A 136 -14.39 4.69 -0.56
C HIS A 136 -15.54 3.87 -1.17
N PHE A 137 -15.88 2.70 -0.58
CA PHE A 137 -16.96 1.85 -1.09
C PHE A 137 -18.37 2.42 -0.93
N ARG A 138 -18.60 3.36 0.01
CA ARG A 138 -19.91 4.02 0.12
C ARG A 138 -20.14 5.04 -0.98
N ASN A 139 -19.09 5.73 -1.40
CA ASN A 139 -19.19 6.78 -2.42
C ASN A 139 -19.19 6.23 -3.86
N GLU A 140 -18.72 4.99 -4.07
CA GLU A 140 -18.83 4.30 -5.37
C GLU A 140 -20.22 3.67 -5.62
N GLY A 141 -21.07 3.57 -4.58
CA GLY A 141 -22.38 2.92 -4.65
C GLY A 141 -23.55 3.79 -5.15
N ASP A 142 -23.32 5.07 -5.45
CA ASP A 142 -24.35 6.05 -5.84
C ASP A 142 -24.29 6.43 -7.34
N ASN A 143 -23.98 5.48 -8.24
CA ASN A 143 -24.14 5.62 -9.70
C ASN A 143 -25.07 4.57 -10.30
#